data_AF-A0A496VW88-F1
#
_entry.id   AF-A0A496VW88-F1
#
_cell.length_a   1.000
_cell.length_b   1.000
_cell.length_c   1.000
_cell.angle_alpha   90.00
_cell.angle_beta   90.00
_cell.angle_gamma   90.00
#
_symmetry.space_group_name_H-M   'P 1'
#
loop_
_entity.id
_entity.type
_entity.pdbx_description
1 polymer ?
#
loop_
_entity_poly.entity_id
_entity_poly.type
_entity_poly.pdbx_seq_one_letter_code
_entity_poly.pdbx_strand_id
1 'polypeptide(L)'
;MLALQALAGEGPMLEKELEARLSSVSSSNRYTDNGDGTVTDNRSGLIWLKNANCFGRQDWETTMRSAAELAHGQCGLREGSRAGMWRLPTIDEWKAMIDEKYTWPVLSNAAGTGKWEEGDAFSGYYWSSTPFATVTGYAWVVSLDGGSVFVTSKTLTRYVWPVRDGQ
;
A
#
# COMPACT_ATOMS: atom_id res chain seq x y z
N MET A 1 -34.65 52.12 -34.06
CA MET A 1 -35.20 50.75 -33.91
C MET A 1 -34.42 49.88 -34.88
N LEU A 2 -33.63 48.86 -34.53
CA LEU A 2 -33.45 48.05 -33.33
C LEU A 2 -31.94 47.70 -33.24
N ALA A 3 -31.32 47.87 -32.07
CA ALA A 3 -30.97 46.82 -31.11
C ALA A 3 -29.63 46.11 -31.42
N LEU A 4 -28.66 46.51 -30.61
CA LEU A 4 -27.44 45.79 -30.23
C LEU A 4 -27.79 44.38 -29.76
N GLN A 5 -26.99 43.36 -30.10
CA GLN A 5 -26.84 42.19 -29.24
C GLN A 5 -25.42 41.64 -29.33
N ALA A 6 -24.71 41.80 -28.21
CA ALA A 6 -23.39 41.27 -27.94
C ALA A 6 -23.48 39.78 -27.57
N LEU A 7 -22.59 38.96 -28.13
CA LEU A 7 -22.28 37.62 -27.63
C LEU A 7 -20.92 37.69 -26.92
N ALA A 8 -20.95 38.06 -25.64
CA ALA A 8 -19.82 37.93 -24.73
C ALA A 8 -20.37 37.31 -23.45
N GLY A 9 -20.23 35.99 -23.28
CA GLY A 9 -20.79 35.32 -22.11
C GLY A 9 -20.43 33.85 -21.84
N GLU A 10 -19.80 33.11 -22.76
CA GLU A 10 -19.67 31.64 -22.60
C GLU A 10 -18.27 31.14 -22.16
N GLY A 11 -17.22 31.96 -22.25
CA GLY A 11 -15.84 31.57 -21.89
C GLY A 11 -15.61 31.14 -20.43
N PRO A 12 -16.03 31.94 -19.42
CA PRO A 12 -15.67 31.66 -18.02
C PRO A 12 -16.51 30.53 -17.36
N MET A 13 -17.61 30.10 -17.98
CA MET A 13 -18.46 29.02 -17.46
C MET A 13 -17.89 27.64 -17.80
N LEU A 14 -17.38 27.48 -19.04
CA LEU A 14 -16.70 26.25 -19.45
C LEU A 14 -15.36 26.08 -18.74
N GLU A 15 -14.61 27.15 -18.50
CA GLU A 15 -13.37 27.10 -17.69
C GLU A 15 -13.65 26.74 -16.24
N LYS A 16 -14.67 27.33 -15.60
CA LYS A 16 -15.08 26.93 -14.24
C LYS A 16 -15.58 25.50 -14.16
N GLU A 17 -16.29 25.01 -15.17
CA GLU A 17 -16.69 23.59 -15.22
C GLU A 17 -15.51 22.68 -15.52
N LEU A 18 -14.53 23.10 -16.33
CA LEU A 18 -13.30 22.36 -16.55
C LEU A 18 -12.44 22.34 -15.28
N GLU A 19 -12.30 23.47 -14.58
CA GLU A 19 -11.62 23.60 -13.29
C GLU A 19 -12.35 22.83 -12.19
N ALA A 20 -13.69 22.86 -12.16
CA ALA A 20 -14.50 22.06 -11.23
C ALA A 20 -14.42 20.57 -11.55
N ARG A 21 -14.31 20.19 -12.83
CA ARG A 21 -14.07 18.79 -13.24
C ARG A 21 -12.65 18.36 -12.92
N LEU A 22 -11.63 19.19 -13.16
CA LEU A 22 -10.23 18.96 -12.79
C LEU A 22 -10.04 18.94 -11.26
N SER A 23 -10.82 19.74 -10.53
CA SER A 23 -10.94 19.76 -9.08
C SER A 23 -11.75 18.57 -8.54
N SER A 24 -12.75 18.06 -9.26
CA SER A 24 -13.44 16.80 -8.90
C SER A 24 -12.61 15.55 -9.23
N VAL A 25 -11.57 15.72 -10.06
CA VAL A 25 -10.42 14.81 -10.19
C VAL A 25 -9.35 15.18 -9.16
N SER A 26 -9.73 15.80 -8.02
CA SER A 26 -8.83 16.00 -6.89
C SER A 26 -8.25 14.66 -6.50
N SER A 27 -6.94 14.54 -6.65
CA SER A 27 -6.05 13.53 -6.10
C SER A 27 -6.68 12.78 -4.92
N SER A 28 -7.29 11.62 -5.18
CA SER A 28 -7.45 10.65 -4.11
C SER A 28 -6.05 10.24 -3.70
N ASN A 29 -5.73 10.37 -2.41
CA ASN A 29 -4.44 9.96 -1.88
C ASN A 29 -4.15 8.52 -2.33
N ARG A 30 -2.89 8.18 -2.61
CA ARG A 30 -2.49 6.79 -2.88
C ARG A 30 -2.84 5.88 -1.71
N TYR A 31 -2.62 6.39 -0.48
CA TYR A 31 -2.87 5.71 0.78
C TYR A 31 -3.75 6.56 1.69
N THR A 32 -4.78 5.95 2.29
CA THR A 32 -5.66 6.59 3.28
C THR A 32 -5.44 5.98 4.65
N ASP A 33 -5.08 6.78 5.65
CA ASP A 33 -5.09 6.35 7.05
C ASP A 33 -6.54 6.25 7.55
N ASN A 34 -6.94 5.08 8.04
CA ASN A 34 -8.30 4.84 8.51
C ASN A 34 -8.49 5.26 9.99
N GLY A 35 -7.42 5.67 10.68
CA GLY A 35 -7.49 6.11 12.08
C GLY A 35 -7.68 4.98 13.10
N ASP A 36 -7.74 3.73 12.63
CA ASP A 36 -7.98 2.51 13.41
C ASP A 36 -6.75 1.59 13.48
N GLY A 37 -5.58 2.10 13.08
CA GLY A 37 -4.35 1.31 12.98
C GLY A 37 -4.15 0.65 11.60
N THR A 38 -5.01 0.93 10.62
CA THR A 38 -4.88 0.44 9.25
C THR A 38 -4.75 1.55 8.22
N VAL A 39 -4.20 1.21 7.05
CA VAL A 39 -4.02 2.10 5.90
C VAL A 39 -4.62 1.44 4.67
N THR A 40 -5.52 2.13 3.98
CA THR A 40 -6.13 1.66 2.72
C THR A 40 -5.27 2.08 1.54
N ASP A 41 -4.95 1.11 0.70
CA ASP A 41 -4.27 1.29 -0.57
C ASP A 41 -5.28 1.58 -1.69
N ASN A 42 -5.58 2.85 -2.00
CA ASN A 42 -6.71 3.20 -2.87
C ASN A 42 -6.58 2.73 -4.34
N ARG A 43 -5.38 2.32 -4.78
CA ARG A 43 -5.17 1.72 -6.11
C ARG A 43 -5.56 0.25 -6.14
N SER A 44 -5.19 -0.54 -5.13
CA SER A 44 -5.46 -1.98 -5.09
C SER A 44 -6.73 -2.35 -4.31
N GLY A 45 -7.21 -1.45 -3.44
CA GLY A 45 -8.26 -1.74 -2.47
C GLY A 45 -7.77 -2.54 -1.26
N LEU A 46 -6.49 -2.92 -1.20
CA LEU A 46 -5.94 -3.67 -0.07
C LEU A 46 -5.83 -2.79 1.19
N ILE A 47 -5.96 -3.42 2.36
CA ILE A 47 -5.80 -2.76 3.65
C ILE A 47 -4.55 -3.30 4.33
N TRP A 48 -3.66 -2.38 4.69
CA TRP A 48 -2.36 -2.65 5.29
C TRP A 48 -2.37 -2.30 6.78
N LEU A 49 -1.56 -3.02 7.55
CA LEU A 49 -1.29 -2.64 8.92
C LEU A 49 -0.48 -1.33 8.93
N LYS A 50 -0.91 -0.32 9.68
CA LYS A 50 -0.20 0.98 9.71
C LYS A 50 1.21 0.86 10.28
N ASN A 51 1.38 0.04 11.32
CA ASN A 51 2.69 -0.30 11.86
C ASN A 51 3.31 -1.48 11.09
N ALA A 52 4.02 -1.18 10.00
CA ALA A 52 4.66 -2.19 9.16
C ALA A 52 5.77 -2.99 9.87
N ASN A 53 6.28 -2.53 11.02
CA ASN A 53 7.32 -3.22 11.79
C ASN A 53 6.78 -3.92 13.04
N CYS A 54 5.46 -4.16 13.15
CA CYS A 54 4.87 -4.71 14.37
C CYS A 54 5.50 -6.05 14.82
N PHE A 55 5.86 -6.91 13.86
CA PHE A 55 6.38 -8.25 14.15
C PHE A 55 7.91 -8.35 14.06
N GLY A 56 8.60 -7.27 13.64
CA GLY A 56 10.02 -7.32 13.34
C GLY A 56 10.35 -8.32 12.23
N ARG A 57 11.48 -9.03 12.39
CA ARG A 57 11.94 -10.04 11.43
C ARG A 57 11.66 -11.45 11.95
N GLN A 58 11.02 -12.29 11.13
CA GLN A 58 10.66 -13.67 11.46
C GLN A 58 10.99 -14.61 10.31
N ASP A 59 11.12 -15.91 10.58
CA ASP A 59 11.17 -16.93 9.52
C ASP A 59 9.82 -17.04 8.81
N TRP A 60 9.81 -17.69 7.65
CA TRP A 60 8.63 -17.68 6.78
C TRP A 60 7.40 -18.37 7.41
N GLU A 61 7.60 -19.49 8.10
CA GLU A 61 6.49 -20.24 8.71
C GLU A 61 5.90 -19.49 9.91
N THR A 62 6.78 -18.96 10.77
CA THR A 62 6.35 -18.11 11.89
C THR A 62 5.62 -16.87 11.38
N THR A 63 6.09 -16.27 10.30
CA THR A 63 5.45 -15.08 9.71
C THR A 63 4.02 -15.38 9.22
N MET A 64 3.82 -16.49 8.52
CA MET A 64 2.50 -16.89 8.03
C MET A 64 1.51 -17.04 9.19
N ARG A 65 1.96 -17.62 10.31
CA ARG A 65 1.16 -17.76 11.53
C ARG A 65 0.88 -16.41 12.21
N SER A 66 1.92 -15.61 12.42
CA SER A 66 1.81 -14.27 13.03
C SER A 66 0.81 -13.38 12.29
N ALA A 67 0.86 -13.38 10.95
CA ALA A 67 -0.11 -12.64 10.14
C ALA A 67 -1.52 -13.20 10.30
N ALA A 68 -1.71 -14.52 10.25
CA ALA A 68 -3.01 -15.15 10.41
C ALA A 68 -3.61 -14.98 11.82
N GLU A 69 -2.78 -14.85 12.85
CA GLU A 69 -3.23 -14.68 14.24
C GLU A 69 -3.47 -13.21 14.62
N LEU A 70 -3.06 -12.25 13.77
CA LEU A 70 -3.25 -10.82 13.99
C LEU A 70 -4.75 -10.48 14.17
N ALA A 71 -5.06 -9.77 15.24
CA ALA A 71 -6.41 -9.38 15.60
C ALA A 71 -6.47 -8.03 16.34
N HIS A 72 -7.69 -7.57 16.61
CA HIS A 72 -7.98 -6.38 17.39
C HIS A 72 -7.11 -6.26 18.66
N GLY A 73 -6.65 -5.04 18.95
CA GLY A 73 -5.84 -4.72 20.12
C GLY A 73 -4.34 -5.01 19.96
N GLN A 74 -3.93 -5.69 18.88
CA GLN A 74 -2.52 -5.89 18.55
C GLN A 74 -2.05 -4.85 17.53
N CYS A 75 -0.75 -4.54 17.53
CA CYS A 75 -0.13 -3.68 16.51
C CYS A 75 -0.77 -2.29 16.31
N GLY A 76 -1.51 -1.78 17.30
CA GLY A 76 -2.24 -0.51 17.20
C GLY A 76 -3.61 -0.62 16.52
N LEU A 77 -4.10 -1.83 16.21
CA LEU A 77 -5.43 -2.07 15.67
C LEU A 77 -6.52 -1.74 16.69
N ARG A 78 -7.51 -0.95 16.24
CA ARG A 78 -8.66 -0.48 17.03
C ARG A 78 -10.00 -0.83 16.39
N GLU A 79 -9.96 -1.58 15.30
CA GLU A 79 -11.11 -2.06 14.53
C GLU A 79 -11.61 -3.42 15.05
N GLY A 80 -12.51 -4.10 14.33
CA GLY A 80 -13.04 -5.41 14.75
C GLY A 80 -12.27 -6.61 14.21
N SER A 81 -10.98 -6.50 13.86
CA SER A 81 -10.30 -7.62 13.19
C SER A 81 -10.13 -8.84 14.09
N ARG A 82 -10.15 -10.01 13.46
CA ARG A 82 -10.04 -11.32 14.11
C ARG A 82 -8.97 -12.15 13.41
N ALA A 83 -8.47 -13.14 14.13
CA ALA A 83 -7.60 -14.15 13.54
C ALA A 83 -8.23 -14.73 12.26
N GLY A 84 -7.43 -14.87 11.21
CA GLY A 84 -7.79 -15.30 9.88
C GLY A 84 -8.13 -14.17 8.90
N MET A 85 -8.30 -12.93 9.37
CA MET A 85 -8.57 -11.80 8.48
C MET A 85 -7.32 -11.25 7.80
N TRP A 86 -6.18 -11.36 8.46
CA TRP A 86 -4.90 -10.84 7.98
C TRP A 86 -4.06 -11.97 7.38
N ARG A 87 -3.29 -11.65 6.35
CA ARG A 87 -2.37 -12.57 5.66
C ARG A 87 -1.09 -11.86 5.27
N LEU A 88 -0.08 -12.63 4.87
CA LEU A 88 1.04 -12.06 4.15
C LEU A 88 0.63 -11.68 2.71
N PRO A 89 1.23 -10.61 2.14
CA PRO A 89 1.02 -10.25 0.74
C PRO A 89 1.60 -11.31 -0.18
N THR A 90 0.91 -11.56 -1.28
CA THR A 90 1.44 -12.32 -2.42
C THR A 90 2.51 -11.52 -3.14
N ILE A 91 3.29 -12.19 -3.99
CA ILE A 91 4.36 -11.50 -4.71
C ILE A 91 3.82 -10.49 -5.73
N ASP A 92 2.62 -10.72 -6.25
CA ASP A 92 2.00 -9.81 -7.21
C ASP A 92 1.43 -8.55 -6.53
N GLU A 93 0.95 -8.67 -5.29
CA GLU A 93 0.57 -7.51 -4.48
C GLU A 93 1.78 -6.65 -4.10
N TRP A 94 2.92 -7.28 -3.79
CA TRP A 94 4.17 -6.55 -3.60
C TRP A 94 4.58 -5.78 -4.85
N LYS A 95 4.55 -6.41 -6.03
CA LYS A 95 4.84 -5.74 -7.30
C LYS A 95 3.87 -4.58 -7.57
N ALA A 96 2.61 -4.71 -7.20
CA ALA A 96 1.61 -3.64 -7.35
C ALA A 96 1.86 -2.44 -6.42
N MET A 97 2.53 -2.67 -5.29
CA MET A 97 2.89 -1.61 -4.34
C MET A 97 4.17 -0.86 -4.75
N ILE A 98 5.13 -1.54 -5.37
CA ILE A 98 6.40 -0.95 -5.81
C ILE A 98 6.13 0.24 -6.73
N ASP A 99 6.75 1.37 -6.39
CA ASP A 99 6.83 2.56 -7.24
C ASP A 99 8.28 2.78 -7.66
N GLU A 100 8.62 2.28 -8.84
CA GLU A 100 9.98 2.27 -9.40
C GLU A 100 10.55 3.68 -9.67
N LYS A 101 9.74 4.74 -9.51
CA LYS A 101 10.21 6.13 -9.55
C LYS A 101 11.08 6.47 -8.35
N TYR A 102 10.97 5.72 -7.26
CA TYR A 102 11.65 5.97 -6.01
C TYR A 102 12.64 4.83 -5.68
N THR A 103 13.56 5.11 -4.76
CA THR A 103 14.51 4.15 -4.21
C THR A 103 14.88 4.58 -2.80
N TRP A 104 15.14 3.60 -1.92
CA TRP A 104 15.34 3.81 -0.48
C TRP A 104 14.28 4.75 0.14
N PRO A 105 13.00 4.33 0.22
CA PRO A 105 12.41 3.08 -0.30
C PRO A 105 11.78 3.25 -1.70
N VAL A 106 11.42 2.13 -2.34
CA VAL A 106 10.64 2.09 -3.60
C VAL A 106 9.13 2.30 -3.37
N LEU A 107 8.76 3.19 -2.46
CA LEU A 107 7.39 3.50 -2.09
C LEU A 107 7.12 4.99 -2.18
N SER A 108 5.90 5.34 -2.58
CA SER A 108 5.39 6.71 -2.51
C SER A 108 4.91 7.07 -1.11
N ASN A 109 4.82 8.37 -0.84
CA ASN A 109 4.12 8.94 0.31
C ASN A 109 2.60 8.72 0.23
N ALA A 110 1.87 9.13 1.28
CA ALA A 110 0.42 8.98 1.35
C ALA A 110 -0.32 9.58 0.13
N ALA A 111 0.13 10.74 -0.36
CA ALA A 111 -0.46 11.40 -1.52
C ALA A 111 -0.19 10.68 -2.85
N GLY A 112 0.83 9.83 -2.93
CA GLY A 112 1.24 9.18 -4.19
C GLY A 112 2.06 10.08 -5.13
N THR A 113 2.47 11.25 -4.65
CA THR A 113 3.10 12.30 -5.47
C THR A 113 4.57 12.52 -5.13
N GLY A 114 5.04 11.95 -4.02
CA GLY A 114 6.43 12.04 -3.56
C GLY A 114 6.93 10.72 -3.01
N LYS A 115 8.23 10.65 -2.73
CA LYS A 115 8.87 9.50 -2.07
C LYS A 115 8.37 9.38 -0.63
N TRP A 116 8.29 8.17 -0.12
CA TRP A 116 8.13 7.96 1.32
C TRP A 116 9.35 8.49 2.10
N GLU A 117 9.11 9.35 3.09
CA GLU A 117 10.15 9.94 3.95
C GLU A 117 9.83 9.80 5.45
N GLU A 118 8.67 9.25 5.82
CA GLU A 118 8.21 9.18 7.21
C GLU A 118 8.64 7.88 7.90
N GLY A 119 9.75 7.90 8.64
CA GLY A 119 10.16 6.80 9.51
C GLY A 119 10.78 5.56 8.82
N ASP A 120 11.33 4.65 9.64
CA ASP A 120 12.32 3.65 9.22
C ASP A 120 11.75 2.32 8.71
N ALA A 121 10.42 2.17 8.65
CA ALA A 121 9.82 0.85 8.47
C ALA A 121 10.19 0.23 7.11
N PHE A 122 10.25 0.99 6.02
CA PHE A 122 10.33 0.42 4.67
C PHE A 122 11.75 0.18 4.14
N SER A 123 12.62 -0.46 4.94
CA SER A 123 13.97 -0.86 4.51
C SER A 123 14.17 -2.37 4.52
N GLY A 124 15.03 -2.87 3.63
CA GLY A 124 15.39 -4.28 3.55
C GLY A 124 14.32 -5.18 2.95
N TYR A 125 14.30 -6.44 3.38
CA TYR A 125 13.58 -7.52 2.72
C TYR A 125 12.33 -7.95 3.48
N TYR A 126 11.23 -8.06 2.74
CA TYR A 126 9.91 -8.43 3.25
C TYR A 126 9.46 -9.76 2.69
N TRP A 127 8.83 -10.57 3.53
CA TRP A 127 8.26 -11.85 3.12
C TRP A 127 7.03 -11.70 2.22
N SER A 128 6.90 -12.61 1.26
CA SER A 128 5.64 -12.88 0.57
C SER A 128 5.06 -14.22 1.03
N SER A 129 3.73 -14.36 0.97
CA SER A 129 3.03 -15.65 1.12
C SER A 129 3.27 -16.60 -0.06
N THR A 130 3.85 -16.14 -1.16
CA THR A 130 4.08 -16.97 -2.35
C THR A 130 5.28 -17.92 -2.13
N PRO A 131 5.07 -19.26 -2.12
CA PRO A 131 6.17 -20.22 -2.03
C PRO A 131 6.92 -20.32 -3.35
N PHE A 132 8.18 -20.79 -3.32
CA PHE A 132 8.89 -21.13 -4.55
C PHE A 132 8.57 -22.56 -4.98
N ALA A 133 7.92 -22.70 -6.14
CA ALA A 133 7.39 -24.00 -6.60
C ALA A 133 8.48 -25.06 -6.82
N THR A 134 9.67 -24.65 -7.27
CA THR A 134 10.75 -25.58 -7.64
C THR A 134 11.49 -26.13 -6.42
N VAL A 135 11.62 -25.35 -5.34
CA VAL A 135 12.37 -25.75 -4.15
C VAL A 135 11.54 -25.41 -2.91
N THR A 136 10.98 -26.44 -2.26
CA THR A 136 9.99 -26.32 -1.19
C THR A 136 10.47 -25.56 0.05
N GLY A 137 11.79 -25.56 0.30
CA GLY A 137 12.44 -24.81 1.38
C GLY A 137 12.60 -23.31 1.12
N TYR A 138 12.13 -22.79 -0.02
CA TYR A 138 12.30 -21.40 -0.44
C TYR A 138 10.95 -20.70 -0.62
N ALA A 139 10.95 -19.38 -0.43
CA ALA A 139 9.81 -18.49 -0.68
C ALA A 139 10.28 -17.17 -1.28
N TRP A 140 9.34 -16.43 -1.87
CA TRP A 140 9.62 -15.13 -2.46
C TRP A 140 9.73 -14.03 -1.41
N VAL A 141 10.64 -13.10 -1.66
CA VAL A 141 10.81 -11.85 -0.92
C VAL A 141 10.87 -10.67 -1.89
N VAL A 142 10.52 -9.49 -1.37
CA VAL A 142 10.77 -8.21 -2.04
C VAL A 142 11.76 -7.39 -1.21
N SER A 143 12.67 -6.69 -1.88
CA SER A 143 13.47 -5.63 -1.27
C SER A 143 12.76 -4.30 -1.43
N LEU A 144 12.42 -3.62 -0.33
CA LEU A 144 11.85 -2.27 -0.40
C LEU A 144 12.91 -1.19 -0.60
N ASP A 145 14.20 -1.53 -0.52
CA ASP A 145 15.29 -0.60 -0.82
C ASP A 145 15.34 -0.26 -2.33
N GLY A 146 15.15 -1.28 -3.18
CA GLY A 146 15.33 -1.17 -4.63
C GLY A 146 14.30 -1.90 -5.49
N GLY A 147 13.25 -2.48 -4.90
CA GLY A 147 12.14 -3.12 -5.61
C GLY A 147 12.45 -4.51 -6.17
N SER A 148 13.63 -5.05 -5.89
CA SER A 148 14.03 -6.35 -6.40
C SER A 148 13.23 -7.49 -5.76
N VAL A 149 12.81 -8.44 -6.59
CA VAL A 149 12.08 -9.64 -6.19
C VAL A 149 12.96 -10.86 -6.41
N PHE A 150 13.14 -11.70 -5.39
CA PHE A 150 13.92 -12.93 -5.49
C PHE A 150 13.48 -13.97 -4.46
N VAL A 151 14.05 -15.16 -4.55
CA VAL A 151 13.74 -16.30 -3.67
C VAL A 151 14.82 -16.49 -2.61
N THR A 152 14.43 -16.88 -1.40
CA THR A 152 15.38 -17.15 -0.31
C THR A 152 14.89 -18.27 0.60
N SER A 153 15.79 -18.82 1.43
CA SER A 153 15.47 -19.91 2.35
C SER A 153 14.44 -19.47 3.38
N LYS A 154 13.39 -20.28 3.58
CA LYS A 154 12.32 -20.05 4.56
C LYS A 154 12.82 -19.96 6.00
N THR A 155 14.01 -20.49 6.29
CA THR A 155 14.64 -20.44 7.62
C THR A 155 15.29 -19.11 7.96
N LEU A 156 15.49 -18.21 6.99
CA LEU A 156 16.05 -16.89 7.25
C LEU A 156 14.99 -15.94 7.79
N THR A 157 15.39 -14.93 8.56
CA THR A 157 14.44 -13.94 9.07
C THR A 157 14.31 -12.74 8.13
N ARG A 158 13.08 -12.30 7.85
CA ARG A 158 12.72 -11.15 7.00
C ARG A 158 11.57 -10.39 7.64
N TYR A 159 11.36 -9.14 7.21
CA TYR A 159 10.27 -8.31 7.75
C TYR A 159 8.90 -8.84 7.36
N VAL A 160 7.92 -8.49 8.19
CA VAL A 160 6.55 -8.98 8.14
C VAL A 160 5.62 -7.79 8.06
N TRP A 161 4.91 -7.65 6.95
CA TRP A 161 3.88 -6.62 6.81
C TRP A 161 2.55 -7.24 6.36
N PRO A 162 1.61 -7.43 7.29
CA PRO A 162 0.33 -8.05 6.97
C PRO A 162 -0.56 -7.15 6.12
N VAL A 163 -1.34 -7.80 5.27
CA VAL A 163 -2.37 -7.21 4.41
C VAL A 163 -3.66 -8.00 4.56
N ARG A 164 -4.78 -7.36 4.26
CA ARG A 164 -6.08 -8.01 4.07
C ARG A 164 -6.82 -7.39 2.89
N ASP A 165 -7.82 -8.11 2.40
CA ASP A 165 -8.68 -7.61 1.34
C ASP A 165 -9.55 -6.43 1.85
N GLY A 166 -9.81 -5.48 0.96
CA GLY A 166 -10.77 -4.40 1.20
C GLY A 166 -12.22 -4.89 1.17
N GLN A 167 -13.13 -4.03 1.61
CA GLN A 167 -14.58 -4.22 1.43
C GLN A 167 -15.03 -3.69 0.07
#